data_AF-A0A918NQ12-F1
#
_entry.id   AF-A0A918NQ12-F1
#
_cell.length_a   1.000
_cell.length_b   1.000
_cell.length_c   1.000
_cell.angle_alpha   90.00
_cell.angle_beta   90.00
_cell.angle_gamma   90.00
#
_symmetry.space_group_name_H-M   'P 1'
#
loop_
_entity.id
_entity.type
_entity.pdbx_description
1 polymer ?
#
loop_
_entity_poly.entity_id
_entity_poly.type
_entity_poly.pdbx_seq_one_letter_code
_entity_poly.pdbx_strand_id
1 'polypeptide(L)'
;MRELRQEMQSADATLNSKALSHLDQHFIRYVDQGTLPGFLLPVARKGRVAHLTLHGSRNRVAGPPAETDTVWRMHSMTKPVTSVAAPPLSEHGAPDLDAPRGTCRPTSAAP
;
A
#
# COMPACT_ATOMS: atom_id res chain seq x y z
N MET A 1 -16.43 2.59 5.92
CA MET A 1 -15.00 2.23 5.85
C MET A 1 -14.51 2.00 7.27
N ARG A 2 -13.80 0.89 7.54
CA ARG A 2 -13.28 0.60 8.88
C ARG A 2 -11.99 1.39 9.08
N GLU A 3 -11.87 2.12 10.18
CA GLU A 3 -10.66 2.86 10.54
C GLU A 3 -9.49 1.90 10.79
N LEU A 4 -8.32 2.20 10.22
CA LEU A 4 -7.12 1.38 10.39
C LEU A 4 -6.59 1.56 11.82
N ARG A 5 -6.63 0.48 12.60
CA ARG A 5 -6.15 0.45 13.99
C ARG A 5 -5.49 -0.88 14.28
N GLN A 6 -4.65 -0.93 15.30
CA GLN A 6 -4.13 -2.19 15.80
C GLN A 6 -5.27 -2.99 16.44
N GLU A 7 -5.47 -4.22 15.95
CA GLU A 7 -6.60 -5.08 16.34
C GLU A 7 -6.18 -6.22 17.27
N MET A 8 -4.89 -6.50 17.34
CA MET A 8 -4.33 -7.62 18.10
C MET A 8 -2.92 -7.27 18.59
N GLN A 9 -2.48 -7.94 19.66
CA GLN A 9 -1.10 -7.79 20.13
C GLN A 9 -0.15 -8.61 19.24
N SER A 10 1.08 -8.13 19.10
CA SER A 10 2.11 -8.81 18.32
C SER A 10 2.47 -10.20 18.90
N ALA A 11 2.31 -10.39 20.21
CA ALA A 11 2.48 -11.68 20.90
C ALA A 11 1.46 -12.73 20.42
N ASP A 12 0.17 -12.37 20.35
CA ASP A 12 -0.89 -13.23 19.83
C ASP A 12 -0.70 -13.56 18.34
N ALA A 13 -0.06 -12.62 17.62
CA ALA A 13 0.34 -12.81 16.24
C ALA A 13 1.64 -13.62 16.10
N THR A 14 2.25 -14.12 17.17
CA THR A 14 3.57 -14.80 17.15
C THR A 14 4.61 -14.00 16.33
N LEU A 15 4.61 -12.68 16.47
CA LEU A 15 5.57 -11.77 15.85
C LEU A 15 6.63 -11.38 16.88
N ASN A 16 7.87 -11.25 16.44
CA ASN A 16 8.97 -10.83 17.31
C ASN A 16 8.88 -9.32 17.58
N SER A 17 8.55 -8.93 18.81
CA SER A 17 8.42 -7.53 19.21
C SER A 17 9.69 -6.72 18.99
N LYS A 18 10.87 -7.28 19.26
CA LYS A 18 12.16 -6.61 19.04
C LYS A 18 12.39 -6.31 17.57
N ALA A 19 12.02 -7.24 16.68
CA ALA A 19 12.13 -7.02 15.23
C ALA A 19 11.18 -5.92 14.76
N LEU A 20 9.97 -5.84 15.31
CA LEU A 20 9.02 -4.75 15.01
C LEU A 20 9.56 -3.39 15.48
N SER A 21 10.11 -3.31 16.69
CA SER A 21 10.74 -2.07 17.17
C SER A 21 11.94 -1.65 16.33
N HIS A 22 12.76 -2.60 15.85
CA HIS A 22 13.85 -2.29 14.92
C HIS A 22 13.32 -1.76 13.58
N LEU A 23 12.21 -2.29 13.09
CA LEU A 23 11.56 -1.83 11.87
C LEU A 23 11.06 -0.39 12.03
N ASP A 24 10.41 -0.08 13.15
CA ASP A 24 9.96 1.28 13.48
C ASP A 24 11.14 2.26 13.47
N GLN A 25 12.21 1.93 14.21
CA GLN A 25 13.42 2.77 14.28
C GLN A 25 14.10 2.94 12.93
N HIS A 26 14.02 1.94 12.05
CA HIS A 26 14.58 2.04 10.71
C HIS A 26 13.85 3.09 9.87
N PHE A 27 12.52 3.10 9.86
CA PHE A 27 11.74 4.08 9.11
C PHE A 27 11.74 5.46 9.75
N ILE A 28 11.75 5.55 11.09
CA ILE A 28 11.92 6.83 11.80
C ILE A 28 13.20 7.52 11.35
N ARG A 29 14.33 6.78 11.27
CA ARG A 29 15.59 7.34 10.76
C ARG A 29 15.48 7.91 9.34
N TYR A 30 14.68 7.30 8.45
CA TYR A 30 14.48 7.84 7.11
C TYR A 30 13.67 9.14 7.09
N VAL A 31 12.76 9.31 8.05
CA VAL A 31 12.05 10.58 8.24
C VAL A 31 13.00 11.63 8.82
N ASP A 32 13.74 11.28 9.88
CA ASP A 32 14.69 12.18 10.54
C ASP A 32 15.81 12.65 9.60
N GLN A 33 16.24 11.81 8.65
CA GLN A 33 17.23 12.14 7.62
C GLN A 33 16.64 12.93 6.43
N GLY A 34 15.32 13.15 6.39
CA GLY A 34 14.65 13.84 5.30
C GLY A 34 14.50 13.03 4.00
N THR A 35 14.78 11.73 4.05
CA THR A 35 14.61 10.80 2.92
C THR A 35 13.12 10.54 2.65
N LEU A 36 12.31 10.45 3.70
CA LEU A 36 10.85 10.32 3.65
C LEU A 36 10.19 11.49 4.39
N PRO A 37 9.07 12.05 3.88
CA PRO A 37 8.31 13.04 4.65
C PRO A 37 7.62 12.41 5.86
N GLY A 38 7.17 11.16 5.74
CA GLY A 38 6.48 10.39 6.76
C GLY A 38 6.17 8.98 6.25
N PHE A 39 5.67 8.12 7.12
CA PHE A 39 5.28 6.74 6.78
C PHE A 39 4.14 6.22 7.66
N LEU A 40 3.42 5.22 7.14
CA LEU A 40 2.45 4.40 7.85
C LEU A 40 2.82 2.92 7.64
N LEU A 41 2.99 2.17 8.71
CA LEU A 41 3.48 0.80 8.70
C LEU A 41 2.52 -0.14 9.43
N PRO A 42 1.50 -0.68 8.73
CA PRO A 42 0.66 -1.76 9.25
C PRO A 42 1.31 -3.12 9.00
N VAL A 43 1.42 -3.96 10.04
CA VAL A 43 1.75 -5.38 9.91
C VAL A 43 0.54 -6.19 10.34
N ALA A 44 0.03 -7.00 9.42
CA ALA A 44 -1.14 -7.84 9.64
C ALA A 44 -0.78 -9.32 9.61
N ARG A 45 -1.46 -10.12 10.44
CA ARG A 45 -1.40 -11.58 10.41
C ARG A 45 -2.81 -12.14 10.59
N LYS A 46 -3.17 -13.16 9.79
CA LYS A 46 -4.52 -13.75 9.78
C LYS A 46 -5.64 -12.71 9.60
N GLY A 47 -5.42 -11.72 8.73
CA GLY A 47 -6.40 -10.67 8.43
C GLY A 47 -6.61 -9.60 9.52
N ARG A 48 -5.82 -9.63 10.61
CA ARG A 48 -5.89 -8.63 11.70
C ARG A 48 -4.57 -7.88 11.82
N VAL A 49 -4.64 -6.56 12.02
CA VAL A 49 -3.46 -5.73 12.23
C VAL A 49 -2.89 -5.99 13.62
N ALA A 50 -1.64 -6.43 13.69
CA ALA A 50 -0.94 -6.78 14.92
C ALA A 50 0.10 -5.74 15.36
N HIS A 51 0.50 -4.85 14.44
CA HIS A 51 1.41 -3.74 14.68
C HIS A 51 1.05 -2.59 13.75
N LEU A 52 1.03 -1.37 14.27
CA LEU A 52 0.70 -0.17 13.50
C LEU A 52 1.54 1.00 14.00
N THR A 53 2.45 1.47 13.16
CA THR A 53 3.30 2.63 13.47
C THR A 53 3.13 3.71 12.41
N LEU A 54 3.19 4.97 12.83
CA LEU A 54 3.00 6.15 12.01
C LEU A 54 3.94 7.25 12.51
N HIS A 55 4.62 7.92 11.59
CA HIS A 55 5.53 9.01 11.93
C HIS A 55 5.73 9.98 10.76
N GLY A 56 6.06 11.23 11.07
CA GLY A 56 6.33 12.28 10.09
C GLY A 56 5.07 12.96 9.53
N SER A 57 5.25 13.62 8.39
CA SER A 57 4.25 14.43 7.70
C SER A 57 3.66 13.70 6.49
N ARG A 58 2.41 14.05 6.16
CA ARG A 58 1.74 13.54 4.95
C ARG A 58 2.34 14.04 3.63
N ASN A 59 3.16 15.09 3.66
CA ASN A 59 3.79 15.64 2.46
C ASN A 59 5.19 16.22 2.73
N ARG A 60 5.93 16.54 1.66
CA ARG A 60 7.31 17.01 1.74
C ARG A 60 7.45 18.47 2.21
N VAL A 61 6.41 19.27 2.05
CA VAL A 61 6.42 20.70 2.40
C VAL A 61 5.84 20.86 3.81
N ALA A 62 6.56 20.37 4.82
CA ALA A 62 6.21 20.45 6.25
C ALA A 62 4.70 20.51 6.53
N GLY A 63 3.95 19.56 5.94
CA GLY A 63 2.50 19.55 5.98
C GLY A 63 1.96 18.98 7.29
N PRO A 64 0.64 18.83 7.41
CA PRO A 64 0.01 18.16 8.55
C PRO A 64 0.65 16.79 8.85
N PRO A 65 0.61 16.33 10.10
CA PRO A 65 1.12 15.00 10.45
C PRO A 65 0.46 13.94 9.57
N ALA A 66 1.18 12.85 9.31
CA ALA A 66 0.55 11.69 8.72
C ALA A 66 -0.46 11.10 9.72
N GLU A 67 -1.63 10.72 9.20
CA GLU A 67 -2.75 10.07 9.90
C GLU A 67 -3.02 8.68 9.28
N THR A 68 -3.75 7.81 9.97
CA THR A 68 -4.02 6.42 9.54
C THR A 68 -4.89 6.34 8.27
N ASP A 69 -5.58 7.42 7.92
CA ASP A 69 -6.41 7.58 6.71
C ASP A 69 -5.73 8.44 5.63
N THR A 70 -4.45 8.79 5.81
CA THR A 70 -3.70 9.58 4.84
C THR A 70 -3.72 8.92 3.47
N VAL A 71 -4.13 9.68 2.45
CA VAL A 71 -4.14 9.22 1.06
C VAL A 71 -2.73 9.34 0.46
N TRP A 72 -2.10 8.19 0.22
CA TRP A 72 -0.77 8.10 -0.39
C TRP A 72 -0.86 7.78 -1.88
N ARG A 73 0.12 8.26 -2.66
CA ARG A 73 0.24 7.91 -4.08
C ARG A 73 0.93 6.56 -4.25
N MET A 74 0.18 5.54 -4.65
CA MET A 74 0.66 4.15 -4.76
C MET A 74 1.59 3.86 -5.96
N HIS A 75 1.73 4.78 -6.93
CA HIS A 75 2.55 4.60 -8.13
C HIS A 75 2.40 3.21 -8.76
N SER A 76 3.49 2.49 -9.01
CA SER A 76 3.46 1.16 -9.62
C SER A 76 2.74 0.08 -8.79
N MET A 77 2.39 0.34 -7.52
CA MET A 77 1.54 -0.56 -6.73
C MET A 77 0.08 -0.60 -7.21
N THR A 78 -0.29 0.15 -8.25
CA THR A 78 -1.56 -0.05 -8.95
C THR A 78 -1.58 -1.31 -9.81
N LYS A 79 -0.42 -1.84 -10.22
CA LYS A 79 -0.34 -3.02 -11.10
C LYS A 79 -1.00 -4.28 -10.52
N PRO A 80 -0.79 -4.65 -9.25
CA PRO A 80 -1.52 -5.79 -8.65
C PRO A 80 -3.04 -5.60 -8.67
N VAL A 81 -3.52 -4.37 -8.43
CA VAL A 81 -4.96 -4.07 -8.49
C VAL A 81 -5.50 -4.27 -9.91
N THR A 82 -4.79 -3.74 -10.91
CA THR A 82 -5.15 -3.93 -12.33
C THR A 82 -5.08 -5.41 -12.73
N SER A 83 -4.08 -6.16 -12.25
CA SER A 83 -3.91 -7.58 -12.57
C SER A 83 -5.04 -8.45 -12.03
N VAL A 84 -5.64 -8.09 -10.88
CA VAL A 84 -6.80 -8.81 -10.33
C VAL A 84 -8.10 -8.40 -11.04
N ALA A 85 -8.18 -7.16 -11.53
CA ALA A 85 -9.35 -6.68 -12.29
C ALA A 85 -9.41 -7.23 -13.73
N ALA A 86 -8.27 -7.64 -14.31
CA ALA A 86 -8.19 -8.04 -15.71
C ALA A 86 -8.92 -9.35 -16.06
N PRO A 87 -8.79 -10.47 -15.30
CA PRO A 87 -9.50 -11.72 -15.63
C PRO A 87 -11.02 -11.59 -15.65
N PRO A 88 -11.68 -10.94 -14.67
CA PRO A 88 -13.12 -10.68 -14.74
C PRO A 88 -13.52 -9.89 -16.00
N LEU A 89 -12.70 -8.95 -16.48
CA LEU A 89 -13.03 -8.20 -17.70
C LEU A 89 -13.02 -9.10 -18.94
N SER A 90 -12.08 -10.05 -19.03
CA SER A 90 -12.04 -11.03 -20.13
C SER A 90 -13.28 -11.94 -20.13
N GLU A 91 -13.78 -12.33 -18.96
CA GLU A 91 -15.05 -13.07 -18.83
C GLU A 91 -16.26 -12.26 -19.33
N HIS A 92 -16.21 -10.93 -19.25
CA HIS A 92 -17.29 -10.02 -19.67
C HIS A 92 -17.12 -9.51 -21.12
N GLY A 93 -16.36 -10.22 -21.96
CA GLY A 93 -16.23 -9.94 -23.39
C GLY A 93 -15.09 -9.00 -23.76
N ALA A 94 -14.22 -8.64 -22.81
CA ALA A 94 -12.92 -8.07 -23.16
C ALA A 94 -12.00 -9.17 -23.76
N PRO A 95 -10.95 -8.80 -24.51
CA PRO A 95 -9.98 -9.77 -25.00
C PRO A 95 -9.39 -10.60 -23.86
N ASP A 96 -9.12 -11.88 -24.14
CA ASP A 96 -8.37 -12.75 -23.23
C ASP A 96 -6.97 -12.16 -22.95
N LEU A 97 -6.42 -12.46 -21.79
CA LEU A 97 -5.07 -12.05 -21.39
C LEU A 97 -3.99 -12.62 -22.33
N ASP A 98 -4.26 -13.78 -22.93
CA ASP A 98 -3.38 -14.43 -23.91
C ASP A 98 -3.65 -13.98 -25.36
N ALA A 99 -4.59 -13.07 -25.57
CA ALA A 99 -4.90 -12.56 -26.90
C ALA A 99 -3.68 -11.81 -27.51
N PRO A 100 -3.48 -11.87 -28.83
CA PRO A 100 -2.39 -11.15 -29.49
C PRO A 100 -2.44 -9.65 -29.18
N ARG A 101 -1.26 -9.00 -29.11
CA ARG A 101 -1.07 -7.61 -28.64
C ARG A 101 -1.81 -6.51 -29.45
N GLY A 102 -2.55 -6.85 -30.50
CA GLY A 102 -3.37 -5.92 -31.30
C GLY A 102 -4.88 -5.96 -30.98
N THR A 103 -5.36 -6.95 -30.23
CA THR A 103 -6.80 -7.19 -30.03
C THR A 103 -7.40 -6.23 -29.01
N CYS A 104 -6.60 -5.75 -28.05
CA CYS A 104 -6.99 -4.73 -27.09
C CYS A 104 -6.41 -3.37 -27.51
N ARG A 105 -7.06 -2.71 -28.48
CA ARG A 105 -6.69 -1.35 -28.93
C ARG A 105 -7.53 -0.32 -28.16
N PRO A 106 -6.93 0.58 -27.36
CA PRO A 106 -7.68 1.70 -26.80
C PRO A 106 -8.22 2.58 -27.93
N THR A 107 -9.44 3.10 -27.79
CA THR A 107 -10.14 3.94 -28.78
C THR A 107 -9.36 5.20 -29.21
N SER A 108 -8.29 5.58 -28.51
CA SER A 108 -7.42 6.70 -28.88
C SER A 108 -6.32 6.32 -29.88
N ALA A 109 -6.71 5.72 -31.00
CA ALA A 109 -5.89 5.67 -32.20
C ALA A 109 -6.72 6.30 -33.33
N ALA A 110 -6.86 7.63 -33.24
CA ALA A 110 -7.17 8.50 -34.37
C ALA A 110 -5.84 8.87 -35.05
N PRO A 111 -5.83 9.06 -36.38
CA PRO A 111 -4.64 9.02 -37.24
C PRO A 111 -3.57 10.05 -36.90
#